data_AF-Q55BM6-F1
#
_entry.id   AF-Q55BM6-F1
#
_cell.length_a   1.000
_cell.length_b   1.000
_cell.length_c   1.000
_cell.angle_alpha   90.00
_cell.angle_beta   90.00
_cell.angle_gamma   90.00
#
_symmetry.space_group_name_H-M   'P 1'
#
loop_
_entity.id
_entity.type
_entity.pdbx_description
1 polymer ?
#
loop_
_entity_poly.entity_id
_entity_poly.type
_entity_poly.pdbx_seq_one_letter_code
_entity_poly.pdbx_strand_id
1 'polypeptide(L)'
;MENNEVEMNFEDKRYQSIQEAEKKVLEMAKVQLFNSFESLKDKANEITKLFDDCVPTIPTNNPQIYTLVTVLNLLLKNELSTFIDSRKSVCLNGNTLLNEMKSFKVEQVSFHCYSLLKGYFENVQDDVLNCDFVYEEIEKYGQIAIDLYEWIDSNFTIISVKYSEDIYDEEM
;
A
#
# COMPACT_ATOMS: atom_id res chain seq x y z
N MET A 1 45.17 19.65 29.76
CA MET A 1 44.75 18.54 28.89
C MET A 1 43.45 19.00 28.27
N GLU A 2 43.51 19.42 27.02
CA GLU A 2 42.32 19.72 26.22
C GLU A 2 41.55 18.42 26.06
N ASN A 3 40.43 18.29 26.80
CA ASN A 3 39.37 17.41 26.35
C ASN A 3 38.78 18.06 25.11
N ASN A 4 39.40 17.81 23.96
CA ASN A 4 38.70 17.79 22.68
C ASN A 4 37.77 16.57 22.71
N GLU A 5 36.79 16.60 23.63
CA GLU A 5 35.62 15.77 23.52
C GLU A 5 34.94 16.25 22.25
N VAL A 6 35.11 15.45 21.22
CA VAL A 6 34.29 15.41 20.02
C VAL A 6 32.89 15.82 20.42
N GLU A 7 32.53 17.09 20.16
CA GLU A 7 31.15 17.56 20.22
C GLU A 7 30.45 16.74 19.16
N MET A 8 29.92 15.62 19.64
CA MET A 8 29.19 14.65 18.89
C MET A 8 27.98 15.39 18.37
N ASN A 9 27.99 15.73 17.08
CA ASN A 9 26.89 16.46 16.48
C ASN A 9 25.62 15.60 16.60
N PHE A 10 24.74 15.96 17.54
CA PHE A 10 23.52 15.23 17.83
C PHE A 10 22.58 15.23 16.63
N GLU A 11 22.64 16.27 15.80
CA GLU A 11 21.86 16.38 14.57
C GLU A 11 22.32 15.32 13.56
N ASP A 12 23.62 15.17 13.33
CA ASP A 12 24.17 14.15 12.43
C ASP A 12 23.80 12.73 12.89
N LYS A 13 23.91 12.45 14.20
CA LYS A 13 23.51 11.14 14.74
C LYS A 13 22.02 10.89 14.63
N ARG A 14 21.19 11.91 14.84
CA ARG A 14 19.74 11.80 14.70
C ARG A 14 19.38 11.54 13.24
N TYR A 15 19.98 12.27 12.31
CA TYR A 15 19.80 12.09 10.87
C TYR A 15 20.21 10.68 10.44
N GLN A 16 21.40 10.23 10.84
CA GLN A 16 21.85 8.86 10.57
C GLN A 16 20.88 7.81 11.14
N SER A 17 20.36 8.02 12.35
CA SER A 17 19.42 7.09 12.98
C SER A 17 18.08 7.03 12.23
N ILE A 18 17.61 8.16 11.68
CA ILE A 18 16.42 8.22 10.84
C ILE A 18 16.64 7.45 9.53
N GLN A 19 17.76 7.70 8.84
CA GLN A 19 18.11 6.98 7.61
C GLN A 19 18.25 5.46 7.83
N GLU A 20 18.85 5.04 8.95
CA GLU A 20 18.94 3.63 9.33
C GLU A 20 17.56 3.01 9.62
N ALA A 21 16.65 3.78 10.22
CA ALA A 21 15.28 3.34 10.48
C ALA A 21 14.48 3.21 9.17
N GLU A 22 14.55 4.20 8.29
CA GLU A 22 13.90 4.18 6.96
C GLU A 22 14.39 2.99 6.13
N LYS A 23 15.70 2.74 6.10
CA LYS A 23 16.26 1.58 5.42
C LYS A 23 15.70 0.27 5.96
N LYS A 24 15.57 0.12 7.28
CA LYS A 24 14.99 -1.09 7.89
C LYS A 24 13.51 -1.25 7.56
N VAL A 25 12.74 -0.16 7.59
CA VAL A 25 11.32 -0.16 7.20
C VAL A 25 11.17 -0.59 5.73
N LEU A 26 12.00 -0.06 4.83
CA LEU A 26 12.03 -0.45 3.42
C LEU A 26 12.40 -1.93 3.23
N GLU A 27 13.37 -2.45 3.98
CA GLU A 27 13.74 -3.86 3.92
C GLU A 27 12.59 -4.77 4.39
N MET A 28 11.92 -4.42 5.49
CA MET A 28 10.75 -5.15 5.99
C MET A 28 9.58 -5.12 4.98
N ALA A 29 9.26 -3.95 4.43
CA ALA A 29 8.21 -3.81 3.43
C ALA A 29 8.50 -4.62 2.16
N LYS A 30 9.76 -4.66 1.70
CA LYS A 30 10.15 -5.49 0.54
C LYS A 30 10.00 -6.98 0.81
N VAL A 31 10.34 -7.44 2.01
CA VAL A 31 10.14 -8.84 2.41
C VAL A 31 8.65 -9.18 2.45
N GLN A 32 7.83 -8.32 3.04
CA GLN A 32 6.38 -8.51 3.10
C GLN A 32 5.74 -8.50 1.70
N LEU A 33 6.16 -7.57 0.84
CA LEU A 33 5.74 -7.49 -0.56
C LEU A 33 6.05 -8.78 -1.33
N PHE A 34 7.26 -9.32 -1.15
CA PHE A 34 7.66 -10.58 -1.77
C PHE A 34 6.81 -11.75 -1.25
N ASN A 35 6.65 -11.87 0.07
CA ASN A 35 5.90 -12.96 0.69
C ASN A 35 4.42 -12.98 0.28
N SER A 36 3.77 -11.81 0.31
CA SER A 36 2.38 -11.65 -0.12
C SER A 36 2.20 -12.00 -1.59
N PHE A 37 3.07 -11.52 -2.48
CA PHE A 37 3.02 -11.87 -3.90
C PHE A 37 3.26 -13.38 -4.14
N GLU A 38 4.24 -13.97 -3.47
CA GLU A 38 4.54 -15.41 -3.59
C GLU A 38 3.39 -16.29 -3.08
N SER A 39 2.65 -15.84 -2.06
CA SER A 39 1.42 -16.52 -1.61
C SER A 39 0.30 -16.44 -2.64
N LEU A 40 0.25 -15.40 -3.46
CA LEU A 40 -0.84 -15.15 -4.42
C LEU A 40 -0.58 -15.70 -5.83
N LYS A 41 0.67 -15.87 -6.24
CA LYS A 41 1.08 -16.07 -7.66
C LYS A 41 0.38 -17.23 -8.40
N ASP A 42 -0.06 -18.26 -7.67
CA ASP A 42 -0.72 -19.46 -8.23
C ASP A 42 -2.23 -19.50 -7.90
N LYS A 43 -2.80 -18.45 -7.32
CA LYS A 43 -4.17 -18.39 -6.77
C LYS A 43 -5.12 -17.50 -7.59
N ALA A 44 -4.93 -17.46 -8.90
CA ALA A 44 -5.72 -16.62 -9.80
C ALA A 44 -7.24 -16.89 -9.74
N ASN A 45 -7.64 -18.15 -9.54
CA ASN A 45 -9.05 -18.53 -9.46
C ASN A 45 -9.69 -18.06 -8.15
N GLU A 46 -8.97 -18.15 -7.05
CA GLU A 46 -9.40 -17.72 -5.73
C GLU A 46 -9.54 -16.20 -5.64
N ILE A 47 -8.61 -15.45 -6.24
CA ILE A 47 -8.71 -14.00 -6.40
C ILE A 47 -9.96 -13.64 -7.22
N THR A 48 -10.19 -14.35 -8.33
CA THR A 48 -11.38 -14.11 -9.18
C THR A 48 -12.66 -14.32 -8.39
N LYS A 49 -12.75 -15.42 -7.62
CA LYS A 49 -13.90 -15.72 -6.75
C LYS A 49 -14.11 -14.66 -5.67
N LEU A 50 -13.05 -14.22 -4.98
CA LEU A 50 -13.14 -13.17 -3.97
C LEU A 50 -13.82 -11.91 -4.52
N PHE A 51 -13.44 -11.51 -5.73
CA PHE A 51 -14.04 -10.34 -6.37
C PHE A 51 -15.45 -10.60 -6.89
N ASP A 52 -15.72 -11.78 -7.44
CA ASP A 52 -17.05 -12.18 -7.93
C ASP A 52 -18.07 -12.32 -6.81
N ASP A 53 -17.69 -12.88 -5.67
CA ASP A 53 -18.51 -12.99 -4.45
C ASP A 53 -18.87 -11.60 -3.89
N CYS A 54 -18.11 -10.58 -4.29
CA CYS A 54 -18.38 -9.19 -3.95
C CYS A 54 -19.14 -8.43 -5.04
N VAL A 55 -19.27 -8.95 -6.27
CA VAL A 55 -20.07 -8.30 -7.32
C VAL A 55 -21.53 -8.24 -6.84
N PRO A 56 -22.15 -7.05 -6.76
CA PRO A 56 -23.37 -6.92 -6.02
C PRO A 56 -24.56 -7.49 -6.76
N THR A 57 -25.25 -8.42 -6.10
CA THR A 57 -26.71 -8.28 -6.01
C THR A 57 -27.07 -7.04 -5.18
N ILE A 58 -26.27 -6.66 -4.16
CA ILE A 58 -26.39 -5.40 -3.39
C ILE A 58 -24.98 -4.86 -2.97
N PRO A 59 -24.59 -3.63 -3.37
CA PRO A 59 -23.24 -3.06 -3.14
C PRO A 59 -22.80 -2.92 -1.68
N THR A 60 -23.75 -2.90 -0.76
CA THR A 60 -23.52 -2.54 0.64
C THR A 60 -23.01 -3.70 1.51
N ASN A 61 -22.91 -4.91 0.97
CA ASN A 61 -22.65 -6.08 1.81
C ASN A 61 -21.16 -6.25 2.17
N ASN A 62 -20.24 -5.85 1.28
CA ASN A 62 -18.80 -6.11 1.45
C ASN A 62 -17.94 -4.85 1.20
N PRO A 63 -18.19 -3.70 1.88
CA PRO A 63 -17.55 -2.42 1.54
C PRO A 63 -16.02 -2.47 1.54
N GLN A 64 -15.40 -3.33 2.34
CA GLN A 64 -13.95 -3.45 2.45
C GLN A 64 -13.31 -4.09 1.21
N ILE A 65 -13.95 -5.11 0.63
CA ILE A 65 -13.46 -5.70 -0.62
C ILE A 65 -13.69 -4.76 -1.80
N TYR A 66 -14.74 -3.93 -1.74
CA TYR A 66 -14.94 -2.88 -2.74
C TYR A 66 -13.78 -1.89 -2.71
N THR A 67 -13.42 -1.44 -1.50
CA THR A 67 -12.26 -0.58 -1.31
C THR A 67 -10.98 -1.25 -1.74
N LEU A 68 -10.76 -2.52 -1.38
CA LEU A 68 -9.59 -3.30 -1.81
C LEU A 68 -9.45 -3.28 -3.33
N VAL A 69 -10.54 -3.54 -4.07
CA VAL A 69 -10.56 -3.52 -5.53
C VAL A 69 -10.26 -2.13 -6.09
N THR A 70 -10.82 -1.07 -5.51
CA THR A 70 -10.55 0.31 -5.98
C THR A 70 -9.14 0.78 -5.65
N VAL A 71 -8.60 0.39 -4.49
CA VAL A 71 -7.25 0.75 -4.06
C VAL A 71 -6.20 0.00 -4.90
N LEU A 72 -6.44 -1.26 -5.26
CA LEU A 72 -5.61 -1.98 -6.23
C LEU A 72 -5.54 -1.24 -7.57
N ASN A 73 -6.68 -0.77 -8.09
CA ASN A 73 -6.69 0.01 -9.32
C ASN A 73 -5.98 1.35 -9.17
N LEU A 74 -6.22 2.08 -8.07
CA LEU A 74 -5.54 3.33 -7.76
C LEU A 74 -4.02 3.14 -7.78
N LEU A 75 -3.51 2.13 -7.08
CA LEU A 75 -2.09 1.84 -7.01
C LEU A 75 -1.52 1.43 -8.37
N LEU A 76 -2.15 0.46 -9.06
CA LEU A 76 -1.61 -0.13 -10.28
C LEU A 76 -1.76 0.75 -11.53
N LYS A 77 -2.77 1.64 -11.56
CA LYS A 77 -3.02 2.55 -12.69
C LYS A 77 -2.77 4.01 -12.38
N ASN A 78 -2.43 4.36 -11.14
CA ASN A 78 -2.21 5.73 -10.69
C ASN A 78 -3.47 6.62 -10.91
N GLU A 79 -4.65 6.02 -10.78
CA GLU A 79 -5.95 6.67 -11.06
C GLU A 79 -7.07 6.10 -10.17
N LEU A 80 -7.81 6.99 -9.51
CA LEU A 80 -9.01 6.63 -8.75
C LEU A 80 -10.14 6.23 -9.71
N SER A 81 -10.78 5.09 -9.46
CA SER A 81 -11.89 4.61 -10.29
C SER A 81 -13.01 4.02 -9.45
N THR A 82 -14.17 3.81 -10.08
CA THR A 82 -15.27 3.09 -9.43
C THR A 82 -14.95 1.60 -9.33
N PHE A 83 -15.64 0.89 -8.44
CA PHE A 83 -15.55 -0.57 -8.35
C PHE A 83 -15.80 -1.25 -9.71
N ILE A 84 -16.79 -0.78 -10.47
CA ILE A 84 -17.14 -1.34 -11.78
C ILE A 84 -16.01 -1.14 -12.78
N ASP A 85 -15.37 0.03 -12.80
CA ASP A 85 -14.27 0.32 -13.72
C ASP A 85 -13.01 -0.43 -13.32
N SER A 86 -12.73 -0.54 -12.01
CA SER A 86 -11.66 -1.38 -11.47
C SER A 86 -11.84 -2.85 -11.88
N ARG A 87 -13.06 -3.40 -11.78
CA ARG A 87 -13.42 -4.75 -12.24
C ARG A 87 -13.36 -4.93 -13.77
N LYS A 88 -13.29 -3.85 -14.55
CA LYS A 88 -13.09 -3.90 -16.00
C LYS A 88 -11.63 -3.63 -16.41
N SER A 89 -10.76 -3.36 -15.44
CA SER A 89 -9.36 -2.96 -15.62
C SER A 89 -8.44 -4.00 -14.97
N VAL A 90 -7.59 -3.61 -14.02
CA VAL A 90 -6.60 -4.48 -13.36
C VAL A 90 -7.26 -5.61 -12.58
N CYS A 91 -8.44 -5.37 -12.03
CA CYS A 91 -9.19 -6.36 -11.26
C CYS A 91 -10.19 -7.11 -12.14
N LEU A 92 -9.94 -7.32 -13.43
CA LEU A 92 -10.84 -8.11 -14.29
C LEU A 92 -10.96 -9.57 -13.80
N ASN A 93 -9.82 -10.19 -13.53
CA ASN A 93 -9.72 -11.53 -12.95
C ASN A 93 -8.33 -11.66 -12.29
N GLY A 94 -8.12 -12.75 -11.57
CA GLY A 94 -6.86 -12.97 -10.84
C GLY A 94 -5.63 -13.02 -11.73
N ASN A 95 -5.71 -13.54 -12.97
CA ASN A 95 -4.55 -13.54 -13.88
C ASN A 95 -4.17 -12.13 -14.31
N THR A 96 -5.15 -11.30 -14.66
CA THR A 96 -4.91 -9.89 -14.99
C THR A 96 -4.26 -9.19 -13.81
N LEU A 97 -4.82 -9.35 -12.60
CA LEU A 97 -4.30 -8.68 -11.41
C LEU A 97 -2.87 -9.11 -11.08
N LEU A 98 -2.60 -10.43 -11.07
CA LEU A 98 -1.26 -10.96 -10.78
C LEU A 98 -0.21 -10.49 -11.79
N ASN A 99 -0.57 -10.39 -13.07
CA ASN A 99 0.32 -9.84 -14.09
C ASN A 99 0.63 -8.36 -13.86
N GLU A 100 -0.38 -7.56 -13.51
CA GLU A 100 -0.23 -6.14 -13.19
C GLU A 100 0.66 -5.98 -11.93
N MET A 101 0.37 -6.70 -10.85
CA MET A 101 1.17 -6.72 -9.62
C MET A 101 2.64 -7.09 -9.89
N LYS A 102 2.89 -8.11 -10.72
CA LYS A 102 4.25 -8.54 -11.07
C LYS A 102 5.02 -7.47 -11.84
N SER A 103 4.33 -6.68 -12.66
CA SER A 103 4.92 -5.65 -13.50
C SER A 103 5.01 -4.27 -12.84
N PHE A 104 4.40 -4.13 -11.66
CA PHE A 104 4.27 -2.88 -10.93
C PHE A 104 5.63 -2.30 -10.51
N LYS A 105 5.74 -0.97 -10.55
CA LYS A 105 6.95 -0.21 -10.20
C LYS A 105 6.58 0.99 -9.34
N VAL A 106 7.00 0.97 -8.07
CA VAL A 106 6.74 2.06 -7.10
C VAL A 106 7.27 3.42 -7.59
N GLU A 107 8.33 3.42 -8.39
CA GLU A 107 8.94 4.64 -8.93
C GLU A 107 7.96 5.41 -9.84
N GLN A 108 6.99 4.72 -10.45
CA GLN A 108 6.02 5.30 -11.37
C GLN A 108 4.78 5.88 -10.68
N VAL A 109 4.61 5.63 -9.39
CA VAL A 109 3.50 6.21 -8.61
C VAL A 109 3.74 7.71 -8.47
N SER A 110 2.70 8.50 -8.72
CA SER A 110 2.70 9.97 -8.57
C SER A 110 2.41 10.40 -7.13
N PHE A 111 2.81 11.62 -6.78
CA PHE A 111 2.49 12.21 -5.47
C PHE A 111 0.97 12.28 -5.25
N HIS A 112 0.20 12.57 -6.30
CA HIS A 112 -1.27 12.59 -6.22
C HIS A 112 -1.86 11.24 -5.82
N CYS A 113 -1.39 10.14 -6.44
CA CYS A 113 -1.81 8.80 -6.05
C CYS A 113 -1.39 8.48 -4.61
N TYR A 114 -0.18 8.88 -4.20
CA TYR A 114 0.25 8.75 -2.82
C TYR A 114 -0.67 9.49 -1.85
N SER A 115 -1.04 10.75 -2.13
CA SER A 115 -1.97 11.53 -1.28
C SER A 115 -3.34 10.85 -1.15
N LEU A 116 -3.84 10.26 -2.23
CA LEU A 116 -5.09 9.50 -2.20
C LEU A 116 -4.96 8.21 -1.39
N LEU A 117 -3.88 7.44 -1.58
CA LEU A 117 -3.59 6.23 -0.79
C LEU A 117 -3.46 6.57 0.70
N LYS A 118 -2.80 7.67 1.03
CA LYS A 118 -2.68 8.17 2.40
C LYS A 118 -4.05 8.33 3.07
N GLY A 119 -5.06 8.81 2.34
CA GLY A 119 -6.43 8.91 2.85
C GLY A 119 -7.08 7.56 3.21
N TYR A 120 -6.62 6.43 2.66
CA TYR A 120 -7.10 5.09 3.00
C TYR A 120 -6.33 4.45 4.16
N PHE A 121 -5.05 4.79 4.35
CA PHE A 121 -4.16 4.13 5.31
C PHE A 121 -3.86 4.95 6.57
N GLU A 122 -3.85 6.28 6.47
CA GLU A 122 -3.52 7.16 7.58
C GLU A 122 -4.79 7.80 8.16
N ASN A 123 -5.04 7.53 9.44
CA ASN A 123 -6.07 8.19 10.23
C ASN A 123 -5.68 9.64 10.56
N VAL A 124 -5.68 10.54 9.58
CA VAL A 124 -5.56 11.98 9.85
C VAL A 124 -6.93 12.50 10.27
N GLN A 125 -7.20 12.35 11.56
CA GLN A 125 -8.24 12.91 12.44
C GLN A 125 -9.70 13.07 11.95
N ASP A 126 -10.03 13.37 10.70
CA ASP A 126 -11.42 13.52 10.23
C ASP A 126 -11.68 13.17 8.73
N ASP A 127 -10.66 12.83 7.92
CA ASP A 127 -10.81 12.67 6.46
C ASP A 127 -10.41 11.27 5.92
N VAL A 128 -10.62 10.20 6.70
CA VAL A 128 -10.30 8.84 6.24
C VAL A 128 -11.28 8.40 5.16
N LEU A 129 -10.76 8.09 3.98
CA LEU A 129 -11.53 7.43 2.93
C LEU A 129 -11.83 6.00 3.37
N ASN A 130 -13.09 5.78 3.75
CA ASN A 130 -13.61 4.47 4.15
C ASN A 130 -12.87 3.88 5.37
N CYS A 131 -13.23 4.36 6.57
CA CYS A 131 -12.65 3.96 7.86
C CYS A 131 -12.67 2.45 8.14
N ASP A 132 -13.46 1.69 7.40
CA ASP A 132 -13.56 0.23 7.55
C ASP A 132 -12.50 -0.51 6.72
N PHE A 133 -11.66 0.19 5.94
CA PHE A 133 -10.57 -0.41 5.17
C PHE A 133 -9.31 -0.65 6.03
N VAL A 134 -9.46 -1.52 7.02
CA VAL A 134 -8.39 -1.93 7.95
C VAL A 134 -8.18 -3.44 7.90
N TYR A 135 -7.01 -3.90 8.35
CA TYR A 135 -6.63 -5.31 8.33
C TYR A 135 -7.69 -6.20 8.98
N GLU A 136 -8.21 -5.82 10.15
CA GLU A 136 -9.18 -6.60 10.94
C GLU A 136 -10.50 -6.82 10.19
N GLU A 137 -10.88 -5.89 9.33
CA GLU A 137 -12.09 -6.02 8.52
C GLU A 137 -11.85 -6.82 7.24
N ILE A 138 -10.63 -6.76 6.68
CA ILE A 138 -10.21 -7.56 5.53
C ILE A 138 -10.02 -9.04 5.90
N GLU A 139 -9.48 -9.32 7.09
CA GLU A 139 -9.19 -10.68 7.57
C GLU A 139 -10.42 -11.61 7.52
N LYS A 140 -11.62 -11.04 7.69
CA LYS A 140 -12.91 -11.76 7.64
C LYS A 140 -13.17 -12.46 6.30
N TYR A 141 -12.51 -12.02 5.22
CA TYR A 141 -12.63 -12.58 3.87
C TYR A 141 -11.56 -13.63 3.55
N GLY A 142 -10.69 -13.95 4.50
CA GLY A 142 -9.69 -15.02 4.42
C GLY A 142 -8.37 -14.61 3.76
N GLN A 143 -7.46 -15.60 3.68
CA GLN A 143 -6.04 -15.37 3.37
C GLN A 143 -5.78 -14.62 2.07
N ILE A 144 -6.60 -14.81 1.02
CA ILE A 144 -6.42 -14.11 -0.27
C ILE A 144 -6.61 -12.60 -0.09
N ALA A 145 -7.61 -12.19 0.68
CA ALA A 145 -7.88 -10.78 0.92
C ALA A 145 -6.78 -10.15 1.78
N ILE A 146 -6.29 -10.90 2.78
CA ILE A 146 -5.14 -10.51 3.62
C ILE A 146 -3.89 -10.31 2.76
N ASP A 147 -3.51 -11.30 1.96
CA ASP A 147 -2.31 -11.23 1.13
C ASP A 147 -2.39 -10.05 0.13
N LEU A 148 -3.57 -9.77 -0.44
CA LEU A 148 -3.79 -8.62 -1.31
C LEU A 148 -3.66 -7.29 -0.57
N TYR A 149 -4.24 -7.19 0.63
CA TYR A 149 -4.14 -6.00 1.46
C TYR A 149 -2.71 -5.72 1.88
N GLU A 150 -1.99 -6.73 2.38
CA GLU A 150 -0.59 -6.62 2.78
C GLU A 150 0.32 -6.25 1.61
N TRP A 151 0.02 -6.74 0.40
CA TRP A 151 0.75 -6.34 -0.80
C TRP A 151 0.58 -4.85 -1.09
N ILE A 152 -0.64 -4.31 -0.96
CA ILE A 152 -0.90 -2.87 -1.12
C ILE A 152 -0.21 -2.07 -0.01
N ASP A 153 -0.38 -2.47 1.25
CA ASP A 153 0.18 -1.79 2.42
C ASP A 153 1.71 -1.74 2.36
N SER A 154 2.35 -2.83 1.93
CA SER A 154 3.79 -2.88 1.70
C SER A 154 4.24 -1.92 0.61
N ASN A 155 3.49 -1.82 -0.49
CA ASN A 155 3.77 -0.81 -1.52
C ASN A 155 3.55 0.61 -0.99
N PHE A 156 2.47 0.85 -0.24
CA PHE A 156 2.20 2.15 0.38
C PHE A 156 3.34 2.56 1.31
N THR A 157 3.87 1.64 2.11
CA THR A 157 5.05 1.88 2.96
C THR A 157 6.29 2.26 2.16
N ILE A 158 6.55 1.62 1.02
CA ILE A 158 7.69 1.99 0.17
C ILE A 158 7.47 3.38 -0.47
N ILE A 159 6.22 3.67 -0.89
CA ILE A 159 5.83 4.96 -1.47
C ILE A 159 5.90 6.08 -0.43
N SER A 160 5.53 5.83 0.83
CA SER A 160 5.56 6.85 1.88
C SER A 160 6.99 7.26 2.22
N VAL A 161 7.95 6.33 2.20
CA VAL A 161 9.38 6.66 2.34
C VAL A 161 9.89 7.43 1.11
N LYS A 162 9.46 7.06 -0.11
CA LYS A 162 9.80 7.84 -1.32
C LYS A 162 9.38 9.30 -1.21
N TYR A 163 8.23 9.57 -0.59
CA TYR A 163 7.67 10.92 -0.45
C TYR A 163 7.92 11.57 0.93
N SER A 164 8.63 10.91 1.85
CA SER A 164 9.03 11.52 3.12
C SER A 164 10.23 12.46 2.94
N GLU A 165 11.15 12.14 2.01
CA GLU A 165 12.29 12.99 1.68
C GLU A 165 11.86 14.33 1.06
N ASP A 166 10.86 14.33 0.18
CA ASP A 166 10.34 15.55 -0.47
C ASP A 166 9.81 16.59 0.54
N ILE A 167 9.32 16.15 1.71
CA ILE A 167 8.82 17.04 2.77
C ILE A 167 9.97 17.75 3.51
N TYR A 168 11.11 17.06 3.69
CA TYR A 168 12.27 17.65 4.38
C TYR A 168 13.01 18.69 3.53
N ASP A 169 12.99 18.53 2.20
CA ASP A 169 13.60 19.49 1.27
C ASP A 169 12.77 20.77 1.11
N GLU A 170 11.45 20.74 1.37
CA GLU A 170 10.61 21.96 1.34
C GLU A 170 10.68 22.79 2.64
N GLU A 171 11.09 22.20 3.76
CA GLU A 171 11.15 22.86 5.08
C GLU A 171 12.53 23.44 5.46
N MET A 172 13.58 23.23 4.64
CA MET A 172 14.94 23.77 4.85
C MET A 172 15.28 24.93 3.90
#